data_AF-A0A6I9VTZ4-F1
#
_entry.id   AF-A0A6I9VTZ4-F1
#
_cell.length_a   1.000
_cell.length_b   1.000
_cell.length_c   1.000
_cell.angle_alpha   90.00
_cell.angle_beta   90.00
_cell.angle_gamma   90.00
#
_symmetry.space_group_name_H-M   'P 1'
#
loop_
_entity.id
_entity.type
_entity.pdbx_description
1 polymer ?
#
loop_
_entity_poly.entity_id
_entity_poly.type
_entity_poly.pdbx_seq_one_letter_code
_entity_poly.pdbx_strand_id
1 'polypeptide(L)'
;MLSKHRKYPLTRVEVKTFTIHAGVVGESIDNAIFGQLPKRVIVGFVDNKAFNGDRKLNPFNFKNYGINFFSLYADGVQIPSRPLQPNFSKDHPLYVEVYNTLFSGTGIHFLNEGNSISREDYAKGFTLFAFDLTPDLSANCAGHWNLVRHGSLRLEVRFEKAITSTINCIVYAEFDNVLEIDSSRQIIVDFSG
;
A
#
# COMPACT_ATOMS: atom_id res chain seq x y z
N MET A 1 -12.69 32.02 -29.56
CA MET A 1 -11.57 31.92 -28.60
C MET A 1 -11.93 30.89 -27.55
N LEU A 2 -11.25 29.74 -27.51
CA LEU A 2 -11.35 28.80 -26.39
C LEU A 2 -10.18 29.09 -25.44
N SER A 3 -10.32 30.12 -24.60
CA SER A 3 -9.30 30.50 -23.60
C SER A 3 -9.40 29.71 -22.29
N LYS A 4 -10.08 28.56 -22.30
CA LYS A 4 -10.36 27.80 -21.08
C LYS A 4 -9.31 26.71 -20.91
N HIS A 5 -8.46 26.87 -19.90
CA HIS A 5 -7.55 25.85 -19.40
C HIS A 5 -8.33 24.56 -19.13
N ARG A 6 -7.82 23.42 -19.60
CA ARG A 6 -8.47 22.12 -19.39
C ARG A 6 -7.67 21.34 -18.35
N LYS A 7 -8.34 20.97 -17.26
CA LYS A 7 -7.79 20.15 -16.19
C LYS A 7 -8.24 18.71 -16.38
N TYR A 8 -7.29 17.78 -16.31
CA TYR A 8 -7.50 16.35 -16.49
C TYR A 8 -7.05 15.62 -15.22
N PRO A 9 -7.94 14.83 -14.59
CA PRO A 9 -7.59 13.99 -13.46
C PRO A 9 -6.60 12.88 -13.89
N LEU A 10 -5.56 12.65 -13.09
CA LEU A 10 -4.56 11.61 -13.31
C LEU A 10 -4.30 10.87 -11.99
N THR A 11 -4.30 9.54 -12.03
CA THR A 11 -3.75 8.74 -10.92
C THR A 11 -2.27 8.48 -11.20
N ARG A 12 -1.39 9.02 -10.34
CA ARG A 12 0.04 8.73 -10.37
C ARG A 12 0.31 7.55 -9.45
N VAL A 13 1.18 6.64 -9.90
CA VAL A 13 1.62 5.49 -9.10
C VAL A 13 3.09 5.64 -8.79
N GLU A 14 3.47 5.36 -7.55
CA GLU A 14 4.86 5.25 -7.12
C GLU A 14 5.07 3.92 -6.38
N VAL A 15 6.20 3.27 -6.63
CA VAL A 15 6.60 2.06 -5.90
C VAL A 15 7.93 2.33 -5.21
N LYS A 16 7.94 2.21 -3.89
CA LYS A 16 9.15 2.29 -3.08
C LYS A 16 9.47 0.93 -2.48
N THR A 17 10.75 0.67 -2.26
CA THR A 17 11.21 -0.59 -1.68
C THR A 17 12.18 -0.31 -0.54
N PHE A 18 11.96 -0.99 0.59
CA PHE A 18 12.78 -0.87 1.79
C PHE A 18 13.28 -2.26 2.18
N THR A 19 14.57 -2.39 2.45
CA THR A 19 15.18 -3.66 2.86
C THR A 19 15.12 -3.79 4.38
N ILE A 20 14.62 -4.93 4.86
CA ILE A 20 14.56 -5.29 6.28
C ILE A 20 15.50 -6.48 6.49
N HIS A 21 16.49 -6.31 7.36
CA HIS A 21 17.55 -7.28 7.58
C HIS A 21 17.10 -8.48 8.44
N ALA A 22 17.69 -9.65 8.18
CA ALA A 22 17.47 -10.83 9.01
C ALA A 22 17.81 -10.58 10.50
N GLY A 23 17.14 -11.28 11.40
CA GLY A 23 17.37 -11.23 12.84
C GLY A 23 16.50 -10.23 13.61
N VAL A 24 15.70 -9.41 12.93
CA VAL A 24 14.80 -8.45 13.58
C VAL A 24 13.42 -9.03 13.87
N VAL A 25 12.79 -8.58 14.95
CA VAL A 25 11.41 -8.92 15.35
C VAL A 25 10.39 -7.83 14.97
N GLY A 26 10.85 -6.73 14.40
CA GLY A 26 10.01 -5.65 13.89
C GLY A 26 10.86 -4.53 13.31
N GLU A 27 10.24 -3.71 12.49
CA GLU A 27 10.87 -2.59 11.79
C GLU A 27 9.91 -1.40 11.74
N SER A 28 10.48 -0.19 11.81
CA SER A 28 9.77 1.06 11.60
C SER A 28 10.39 1.77 10.41
N ILE A 29 9.62 1.95 9.34
CA ILE A 29 10.03 2.68 8.15
C ILE A 29 9.45 4.10 8.24
N ASP A 30 10.28 5.02 8.76
CA ASP A 30 9.94 6.43 8.80
C ASP A 30 10.02 7.05 7.41
N ASN A 31 9.14 8.01 7.14
CA ASN A 31 9.09 8.72 5.85
C ASN A 31 9.05 7.76 4.63
N ALA A 32 8.34 6.64 4.77
CA ALA A 32 8.08 5.73 3.65
C ALA A 32 7.53 6.53 2.46
N ILE A 33 6.66 7.51 2.73
CA ILE A 33 6.29 8.57 1.79
C ILE A 33 6.44 9.91 2.51
N PHE A 34 6.94 10.92 1.80
CA PHE A 34 7.07 12.28 2.29
C PHE A 34 6.62 13.22 1.17
N GLY A 35 5.90 14.29 1.52
CA GLY A 35 5.31 15.20 0.55
C GLY A 35 3.83 14.90 0.37
N GLN A 36 3.35 14.73 -0.86
CA GLN A 36 1.96 14.39 -1.12
C GLN A 36 1.61 13.06 -0.44
N LEU A 37 0.49 12.99 0.29
CA LEU A 37 -0.02 11.72 0.84
C LEU A 37 -0.81 10.97 -0.25
N PRO A 38 -0.61 9.65 -0.38
CA PRO A 38 -1.35 8.86 -1.36
C PRO A 38 -2.80 8.70 -0.92
N LYS A 39 -3.69 8.48 -1.90
CA LYS A 39 -5.07 8.06 -1.64
C LYS A 39 -5.15 6.58 -1.26
N ARG A 40 -4.21 5.76 -1.76
CA ARG A 40 -4.17 4.32 -1.52
C ARG A 40 -2.73 3.84 -1.33
N VAL A 41 -2.55 2.93 -0.38
CA VAL A 41 -1.27 2.25 -0.15
C VAL A 41 -1.50 0.76 -0.12
N ILE A 42 -0.69 0.01 -0.86
CA ILE A 42 -0.64 -1.45 -0.81
C ILE A 42 0.79 -1.85 -0.44
N VAL A 43 0.92 -2.69 0.59
CA VAL A 43 2.20 -3.16 1.09
C VAL A 43 2.30 -4.67 0.98
N GLY A 44 3.44 -5.15 0.50
CA GLY A 44 3.78 -6.56 0.47
C GLY A 44 5.23 -6.81 0.86
N PHE A 45 5.50 -8.01 1.36
CA PHE A 45 6.85 -8.43 1.75
C PHE A 45 7.29 -9.62 0.92
N VAL A 46 8.49 -9.53 0.34
CA VAL A 46 9.07 -10.57 -0.51
C VAL A 46 10.50 -10.89 -0.08
N ASP A 47 10.97 -12.09 -0.40
CA ASP A 47 12.35 -12.46 -0.08
C ASP A 47 13.32 -11.60 -0.91
N ASN A 48 14.37 -11.09 -0.30
CA ASN A 48 15.31 -10.19 -0.99
C ASN A 48 15.98 -10.88 -2.19
N LYS A 49 16.27 -12.19 -2.12
CA LYS A 49 16.84 -12.94 -3.27
C LYS A 49 15.81 -13.10 -4.39
N ALA A 50 14.55 -13.36 -4.03
CA ALA A 50 13.47 -13.46 -5.01
C ALA A 50 13.27 -12.13 -5.75
N PHE A 51 13.25 -11.01 -5.01
CA PHE A 51 13.15 -9.66 -5.59
C PHE A 51 14.32 -9.35 -6.54
N ASN A 52 15.53 -9.78 -6.21
CA ASN A 52 16.73 -9.59 -7.03
C ASN A 52 16.86 -10.62 -8.18
N GLY A 53 15.82 -11.43 -8.44
CA GLY A 53 15.76 -12.30 -9.62
C GLY A 53 16.43 -13.66 -9.49
N ASP A 54 16.54 -14.22 -8.27
CA ASP A 54 16.93 -15.63 -8.11
C ASP A 54 15.97 -16.53 -8.90
N ARG A 55 16.51 -17.25 -9.89
CA ARG A 55 15.73 -18.06 -10.85
C ARG A 55 14.95 -19.21 -10.19
N LYS A 56 15.28 -19.59 -8.96
CA LYS A 56 14.58 -20.64 -8.20
C LYS A 56 13.45 -20.10 -7.33
N LEU A 57 13.37 -18.78 -7.17
CA LEU A 57 12.40 -18.13 -6.29
C LEU A 57 11.37 -17.34 -7.10
N ASN A 58 10.22 -17.07 -6.49
CA ASN A 58 9.15 -16.30 -7.11
C ASN A 58 9.09 -14.88 -6.50
N PRO A 59 9.32 -13.80 -7.28
CA PRO A 59 9.24 -12.42 -6.79
C PRO A 59 7.82 -11.96 -6.45
N PHE A 60 6.78 -12.68 -6.88
CA PHE A 60 5.37 -12.39 -6.58
C PHE A 60 4.82 -13.20 -5.40
N ASN A 61 5.69 -13.90 -4.67
CA ASN A 61 5.31 -14.64 -3.47
C ASN A 61 5.39 -13.72 -2.23
N PHE A 62 4.30 -13.02 -1.95
CA PHE A 62 4.13 -12.13 -0.81
C PHE A 62 3.84 -12.93 0.46
N LYS A 63 4.89 -13.27 1.21
CA LYS A 63 4.77 -14.11 2.40
C LYS A 63 4.33 -13.27 3.60
N ASN A 64 3.60 -13.91 4.52
CA ASN A 64 3.19 -13.26 5.77
C ASN A 64 4.34 -13.08 6.79
N TYR A 65 5.44 -13.84 6.69
CA TYR A 65 6.58 -13.82 7.62
C TYR A 65 6.24 -13.89 9.12
N GLY A 66 5.07 -14.42 9.49
CA GLY A 66 4.59 -14.38 10.87
C GLY A 66 4.35 -12.96 11.38
N ILE A 67 4.00 -12.02 10.51
CA ILE A 67 3.58 -10.67 10.91
C ILE A 67 2.44 -10.80 11.92
N ASN A 68 2.58 -10.14 13.05
CA ASN A 68 1.60 -10.12 14.15
C ASN A 68 1.14 -8.71 14.53
N PHE A 69 1.73 -7.69 13.91
CA PHE A 69 1.36 -6.29 14.05
C PHE A 69 1.68 -5.57 12.74
N PHE A 70 0.72 -4.78 12.24
CA PHE A 70 0.93 -3.91 11.10
C PHE A 70 0.10 -2.63 11.23
N SER A 71 0.73 -1.47 11.04
CA SER A 71 0.05 -0.18 11.05
C SER A 71 0.78 0.86 10.21
N LEU A 72 0.00 1.81 9.69
CA LEU A 72 0.50 3.03 9.06
C LEU A 72 0.30 4.21 9.99
N TYR A 73 1.14 5.24 9.85
CA TYR A 73 0.99 6.51 10.54
C TYR A 73 1.06 7.62 9.50
N ALA A 74 -0.03 8.34 9.30
CA ALA A 74 -0.06 9.55 8.46
C ALA A 74 0.01 10.76 9.39
N ASP A 75 1.10 11.53 9.33
CA ASP A 75 1.37 12.68 10.21
C ASP A 75 1.22 12.36 11.71
N GLY A 76 1.69 11.19 12.12
CA GLY A 76 1.59 10.69 13.50
C GLY A 76 0.22 10.14 13.89
N VAL A 77 -0.80 10.26 13.02
CA VAL A 77 -2.12 9.64 13.23
C VAL A 77 -2.09 8.21 12.71
N GLN A 78 -2.42 7.26 13.59
CA GLN A 78 -2.42 5.84 13.26
C GLN A 78 -3.59 5.45 12.33
N ILE A 79 -3.28 4.66 11.30
CA ILE A 79 -4.22 4.10 10.32
C ILE A 79 -3.91 2.59 10.16
N PRO A 80 -4.86 1.70 10.45
CA PRO A 80 -6.19 1.97 10.97
C PRO A 80 -6.12 2.45 12.43
N SER A 81 -7.23 3.00 12.95
CA SER A 81 -7.33 3.44 14.34
C SER A 81 -7.00 2.33 15.36
N ARG A 82 -7.28 1.07 14.98
CA ARG A 82 -6.74 -0.11 15.63
C ARG A 82 -5.69 -0.74 14.73
N PRO A 83 -4.49 -1.06 15.24
CA PRO A 83 -3.46 -1.69 14.43
C PRO A 83 -3.92 -3.09 14.05
N LEU A 84 -3.50 -3.58 12.88
CA LEU A 84 -3.81 -4.93 12.46
C LEU A 84 -2.95 -5.91 13.25
N GLN A 85 -3.57 -6.91 13.87
CA GLN A 85 -2.85 -7.91 14.67
C GLN A 85 -3.15 -9.33 14.17
N PRO A 86 -2.70 -9.70 12.96
CA PRO A 86 -2.99 -11.01 12.41
C PRO A 86 -2.28 -12.14 13.18
N ASN A 87 -2.87 -13.33 13.14
CA ASN A 87 -2.23 -14.58 13.53
C ASN A 87 -2.32 -15.58 12.37
N PHE A 88 -1.17 -16.03 11.87
CA PHE A 88 -1.08 -17.00 10.77
C PHE A 88 -0.77 -18.43 11.25
N SER A 89 -0.90 -18.71 12.55
CA SER A 89 -0.75 -20.06 13.10
C SER A 89 -1.77 -21.03 12.50
N LYS A 90 -1.37 -22.31 12.45
CA LYS A 90 -2.25 -23.37 11.92
C LYS A 90 -3.42 -23.69 12.84
N ASP A 91 -3.22 -23.58 14.15
CA ASP A 91 -4.21 -24.01 15.14
C ASP A 91 -5.35 -23.00 15.28
N HIS A 92 -5.02 -21.70 15.30
CA HIS A 92 -5.99 -20.61 15.48
C HIS A 92 -5.68 -19.44 14.55
N PRO A 93 -5.95 -19.58 13.23
CA PRO A 93 -5.69 -18.54 12.25
C PRO A 93 -6.64 -17.33 12.42
N LEU A 94 -6.09 -16.18 12.76
CA LEU A 94 -6.80 -14.90 12.90
C LEU A 94 -6.22 -13.86 11.93
N TYR A 95 -6.44 -14.03 10.63
CA TYR A 95 -5.98 -13.08 9.61
C TYR A 95 -7.11 -12.53 8.72
N VAL A 96 -8.37 -12.81 9.08
CA VAL A 96 -9.55 -12.42 8.28
C VAL A 96 -9.68 -10.90 8.17
N GLU A 97 -9.42 -10.17 9.25
CA GLU A 97 -9.45 -8.71 9.25
C GLU A 97 -8.45 -8.14 8.25
N VAL A 98 -7.23 -8.68 8.23
CA VAL A 98 -6.17 -8.25 7.31
C VAL A 98 -6.50 -8.65 5.87
N TYR A 99 -7.04 -9.85 5.65
CA TYR A 99 -7.55 -10.25 4.34
C TYR A 99 -8.67 -9.32 3.86
N ASN A 100 -9.55 -8.84 4.74
CA ASN A 100 -10.61 -7.90 4.39
C ASN A 100 -10.05 -6.54 3.90
N THR A 101 -8.85 -6.14 4.35
CA THR A 101 -8.20 -4.91 3.88
C THR A 101 -7.93 -4.92 2.38
N LEU A 102 -7.71 -6.10 1.77
CA LEU A 102 -7.57 -6.20 0.31
C LEU A 102 -8.81 -5.74 -0.44
N PHE A 103 -9.98 -5.88 0.17
CA PHE A 103 -11.25 -5.54 -0.46
C PHE A 103 -11.64 -4.10 -0.17
N SER A 104 -11.53 -3.67 1.10
CA SER A 104 -11.84 -2.30 1.50
C SER A 104 -10.81 -1.30 0.94
N GLY A 105 -9.52 -1.64 0.97
CA GLY A 105 -8.44 -0.77 0.51
C GLY A 105 -8.38 -0.61 -1.01
N THR A 106 -8.75 -1.62 -1.78
CA THR A 106 -8.86 -1.53 -3.26
C THR A 106 -10.22 -1.00 -3.72
N GLY A 107 -11.19 -0.88 -2.80
CA GLY A 107 -12.56 -0.43 -3.06
C GLY A 107 -13.38 -1.40 -3.91
N ILE A 108 -13.02 -2.68 -3.93
CA ILE A 108 -13.83 -3.76 -4.54
C ILE A 108 -14.86 -4.33 -3.56
N HIS A 109 -14.84 -3.92 -2.28
CA HIS A 109 -15.66 -4.48 -1.18
C HIS A 109 -17.18 -4.52 -1.45
N PHE A 110 -17.67 -3.75 -2.43
CA PHE A 110 -19.09 -3.69 -2.84
C PHE A 110 -19.33 -3.83 -4.34
N LEU A 111 -18.30 -4.21 -5.10
CA LEU A 111 -18.40 -4.42 -6.54
C LEU A 111 -18.57 -5.91 -6.84
N ASN A 112 -19.15 -6.24 -7.99
CA ASN A 112 -19.19 -7.63 -8.50
C ASN A 112 -17.83 -8.01 -9.11
N GLU A 113 -16.74 -7.66 -8.42
CA GLU A 113 -15.36 -7.83 -8.83
C GLU A 113 -14.58 -8.51 -7.70
N GLY A 114 -13.82 -9.54 -8.04
CA GLY A 114 -12.91 -10.22 -7.12
C GLY A 114 -11.46 -9.85 -7.41
N ASN A 115 -10.59 -10.05 -6.42
CA ASN A 115 -9.13 -9.93 -6.58
C ASN A 115 -8.45 -11.27 -6.89
N SER A 116 -9.23 -12.33 -7.17
CA SER A 116 -8.76 -13.71 -7.43
C SER A 116 -7.86 -14.33 -6.36
N ILE A 117 -7.80 -13.75 -5.15
CA ILE A 117 -7.04 -14.28 -4.01
C ILE A 117 -8.06 -14.90 -3.05
N SER A 118 -8.02 -16.22 -2.89
CA SER A 118 -8.82 -16.89 -1.86
C SER A 118 -8.26 -16.60 -0.46
N ARG A 119 -9.08 -16.80 0.56
CA ARG A 119 -8.63 -16.68 1.96
C ARG A 119 -7.48 -17.64 2.26
N GLU A 120 -7.54 -18.84 1.70
CA GLU A 120 -6.52 -19.88 1.88
C GLU A 120 -5.21 -19.52 1.18
N ASP A 121 -5.30 -18.93 -0.01
CA ASP A 121 -4.13 -18.48 -0.77
C ASP A 121 -3.48 -17.26 -0.12
N TYR A 122 -4.28 -16.36 0.44
CA TYR A 122 -3.80 -15.17 1.16
C TYR A 122 -2.73 -15.53 2.21
N ALA A 123 -2.99 -16.56 3.02
CA ALA A 123 -2.04 -17.03 4.04
C ALA A 123 -0.81 -17.77 3.47
N LYS A 124 -0.85 -18.20 2.20
CA LYS A 124 0.17 -19.07 1.57
C LYS A 124 1.13 -18.35 0.62
N GLY A 125 1.08 -17.03 0.51
CA GLY A 125 1.97 -16.29 -0.39
C GLY A 125 1.35 -15.12 -1.14
N PHE A 126 0.12 -14.74 -0.77
CA PHE A 126 -0.57 -13.57 -1.33
C PHE A 126 -0.94 -12.56 -0.22
N THR A 127 -0.09 -12.43 0.79
CA THR A 127 -0.31 -11.55 1.94
C THR A 127 0.06 -10.11 1.60
N LEU A 128 -0.93 -9.35 1.18
CA LEU A 128 -0.84 -7.91 0.93
C LEU A 128 -1.73 -7.14 1.92
N PHE A 129 -1.29 -5.95 2.29
CA PHE A 129 -2.02 -5.04 3.18
C PHE A 129 -2.43 -3.81 2.37
N ALA A 130 -3.73 -3.56 2.24
CA ALA A 130 -4.23 -2.44 1.43
C ALA A 130 -5.00 -1.43 2.29
N PHE A 131 -4.68 -0.15 2.13
CA PHE A 131 -5.27 0.95 2.89
C PHE A 131 -5.81 2.00 1.93
N ASP A 132 -7.07 2.35 2.14
CA ASP A 132 -7.64 3.58 1.63
C ASP A 132 -7.36 4.69 2.64
N LEU A 133 -6.65 5.72 2.22
CA LEU A 133 -6.29 6.88 3.04
C LEU A 133 -7.19 8.10 2.74
N THR A 134 -8.19 7.96 1.87
CA THR A 134 -9.16 9.01 1.63
C THR A 134 -10.07 9.19 2.87
N PRO A 135 -10.41 10.44 3.24
CA PRO A 135 -11.26 10.70 4.40
C PRO A 135 -12.64 10.03 4.34
N ASP A 136 -13.15 9.80 3.13
CA ASP A 136 -14.46 9.24 2.85
C ASP A 136 -14.42 7.79 2.35
N LEU A 137 -13.24 7.15 2.37
CA LEU A 137 -13.01 5.77 1.93
C LEU A 137 -13.48 5.51 0.48
N SER A 138 -13.27 6.49 -0.39
CA SER A 138 -13.68 6.48 -1.79
C SER A 138 -12.50 6.48 -2.75
N ALA A 139 -11.33 5.95 -2.38
CA ALA A 139 -10.16 5.93 -3.28
C ALA A 139 -10.43 5.25 -4.64
N ASN A 140 -11.46 4.41 -4.73
CA ASN A 140 -11.90 3.75 -5.96
C ASN A 140 -12.96 4.52 -6.77
N CYS A 141 -13.48 5.64 -6.26
CA CYS A 141 -14.50 6.45 -6.92
C CYS A 141 -13.87 7.52 -7.82
N ALA A 142 -13.87 7.31 -9.13
CA ALA A 142 -13.34 8.29 -10.09
C ALA A 142 -14.13 9.62 -10.13
N GLY A 143 -15.33 9.66 -9.55
CA GLY A 143 -16.23 10.82 -9.54
C GLY A 143 -16.08 11.74 -8.34
N HIS A 144 -15.31 11.34 -7.31
CA HIS A 144 -15.12 12.15 -6.10
C HIS A 144 -13.63 12.42 -5.88
N TRP A 145 -13.30 13.71 -5.75
CA TRP A 145 -11.92 14.17 -5.60
C TRP A 145 -11.71 14.67 -4.18
N ASN A 146 -10.85 13.96 -3.45
CA ASN A 146 -10.44 14.39 -2.13
C ASN A 146 -9.37 15.47 -2.22
N LEU A 147 -9.33 16.36 -1.23
CA LEU A 147 -8.29 17.38 -1.16
C LEU A 147 -6.92 16.70 -1.04
N VAL A 148 -5.97 17.13 -1.88
CA VAL A 148 -4.58 16.68 -1.78
C VAL A 148 -4.01 17.15 -0.44
N ARG A 149 -3.53 16.19 0.35
CA ARG A 149 -2.88 16.44 1.64
C ARG A 149 -1.38 16.23 1.50
N HIS A 150 -0.60 17.04 2.21
CA HIS A 150 0.83 16.86 2.35
C HIS A 150 1.17 16.44 3.76
N GLY A 151 2.17 15.57 3.89
CA GLY A 151 2.56 14.99 5.15
C GLY A 151 3.66 13.94 5.02
N SER A 152 3.77 13.12 6.05
CA SER A 152 4.65 11.96 6.12
C SER A 152 3.85 10.70 6.39
N LEU A 153 4.18 9.63 5.67
CA LEU A 153 3.67 8.30 5.92
C LEU A 153 4.79 7.46 6.53
N ARG A 154 4.56 6.94 7.72
CA ARG A 154 5.41 5.95 8.39
C ARG A 154 4.71 4.60 8.41
N LEU A 155 5.48 3.54 8.28
CA LEU A 155 5.01 2.15 8.37
C LEU A 155 5.65 1.47 9.58
N GLU A 156 4.86 0.72 10.34
CA GLU A 156 5.35 -0.12 11.41
C GLU A 156 4.89 -1.57 11.21
N VAL A 157 5.83 -2.50 11.28
CA VAL A 157 5.59 -3.94 11.18
C VAL A 157 6.30 -4.68 12.30
N ARG A 158 5.65 -5.69 12.87
CA ARG A 158 6.28 -6.62 13.82
C ARG A 158 5.99 -8.06 13.45
N PHE A 159 6.91 -8.93 13.82
CA PHE A 159 6.93 -10.34 13.51
C PHE A 159 6.86 -11.13 14.82
N GLU A 160 6.18 -12.28 14.79
CA GLU A 160 6.11 -13.20 15.93
C GLU A 160 7.50 -13.72 16.35
N LYS A 161 8.39 -13.90 15.37
CA LYS A 161 9.77 -14.39 15.56
C LYS A 161 10.72 -13.57 14.70
N ALA A 162 12.00 -13.58 15.07
CA ALA A 162 13.04 -12.94 14.28
C ALA A 162 13.07 -13.52 12.86
N ILE A 163 13.01 -12.66 11.84
CA ILE A 163 13.03 -13.11 10.45
C ILE A 163 14.38 -13.75 10.10
N THR A 164 14.36 -14.89 9.39
CA THR A 164 15.57 -15.69 9.14
C THR A 164 16.30 -15.30 7.87
N SER A 165 15.62 -14.63 6.93
CA SER A 165 16.20 -14.06 5.72
C SER A 165 15.90 -12.56 5.63
N THR A 166 16.77 -11.83 4.94
CA THR A 166 16.52 -10.43 4.57
C THR A 166 15.35 -10.37 3.60
N ILE A 167 14.41 -9.45 3.85
CA ILE A 167 13.20 -9.26 3.05
C ILE A 167 13.14 -7.84 2.50
N ASN A 168 12.37 -7.67 1.42
CA ASN A 168 12.04 -6.34 0.88
C ASN A 168 10.57 -6.05 1.17
N CYS A 169 10.33 -4.91 1.81
CA CYS A 169 9.03 -4.28 1.94
C CYS A 169 8.78 -3.43 0.69
N ILE A 170 7.77 -3.80 -0.09
CA ILE A 170 7.35 -3.09 -1.30
C ILE A 170 6.11 -2.26 -0.94
N VAL A 171 6.20 -0.96 -1.13
CA VAL A 171 5.12 0.00 -0.89
C VAL A 171 4.68 0.53 -2.24
N TYR A 172 3.49 0.12 -2.68
CA TYR A 172 2.79 0.65 -3.84
C TYR A 172 1.85 1.77 -3.38
N ALA A 173 1.96 2.95 -3.97
CA ALA A 173 1.22 4.14 -3.55
C ALA A 173 0.55 4.80 -4.76
N GLU A 174 -0.74 5.12 -4.63
CA GLU A 174 -1.52 5.84 -5.65
C GLU A 174 -1.81 7.26 -5.17
N PHE A 175 -1.61 8.25 -6.04
CA PHE A 175 -1.82 9.67 -5.76
C PHE A 175 -2.81 10.25 -6.77
N ASP A 176 -3.60 11.23 -6.34
CA ASP A 176 -4.42 12.05 -7.21
C ASP A 176 -3.64 13.29 -7.67
N ASN A 177 -3.43 13.44 -8.96
CA ASN A 177 -2.72 14.56 -9.57
C ASN A 177 -3.56 15.15 -10.71
N VAL A 178 -3.33 16.43 -11.03
CA VAL A 178 -4.02 17.11 -12.13
C VAL A 178 -3.03 17.47 -13.23
N LEU A 179 -3.38 17.09 -14.46
CA LEU A 179 -2.71 17.57 -15.66
C LEU A 179 -3.50 18.73 -16.23
N GLU A 180 -2.86 19.89 -16.37
CA GLU A 180 -3.46 21.08 -16.97
C GLU A 180 -2.90 21.29 -18.39
N ILE A 181 -3.78 21.46 -19.36
CA ILE A 181 -3.42 21.90 -20.71
C ILE A 181 -3.86 23.35 -20.84
N ASP A 182 -2.89 24.23 -21.04
CA ASP A 182 -3.14 25.66 -21.20
C ASP A 182 -3.67 25.98 -22.61
N SER A 183 -4.01 27.24 -22.85
CA SER A 183 -4.48 27.69 -24.17
C SER A 183 -3.43 27.63 -25.27
N SER A 184 -2.15 27.54 -24.92
CA SER A 184 -1.02 27.39 -25.84
C SER A 184 -0.67 25.92 -26.15
N ARG A 185 -1.44 24.98 -25.60
CA ARG A 185 -1.22 23.52 -25.65
C ARG A 185 0.05 23.07 -24.93
N GLN A 186 0.57 23.88 -24.00
CA GLN A 186 1.57 23.44 -23.06
C GLN A 186 0.92 22.57 -21.99
N ILE A 187 1.63 21.50 -21.65
CA ILE A 187 1.23 20.54 -20.63
C ILE A 187 1.91 20.95 -19.32
N ILE A 188 1.11 21.33 -18.34
CA ILE A 188 1.54 21.64 -16.98
C ILE A 188 1.08 20.49 -16.09
N VAL A 189 2.01 19.89 -15.37
CA VAL A 189 1.75 18.78 -14.46
C VAL A 189 2.08 19.22 -13.05
N ASP A 190 1.11 19.11 -12.14
CA ASP A 190 1.33 19.38 -10.72
C ASP A 190 1.94 18.13 -10.07
N PHE A 191 3.25 17.96 -10.30
CA PHE A 191 4.06 16.97 -9.61
C PHE A 191 4.84 17.69 -8.50
N SER A 192 4.31 17.65 -7.28
CA SER A 192 5.14 17.92 -6.11
C SER A 192 6.04 16.71 -5.89
N GLY A 193 7.35 16.92 -6.04
CA GLY A 193 8.40 15.92 -5.77
C GLY A 193 8.59 15.65 -4.29
#